data_AF-A0A2D6R2U5-F1
#
_entry.id   AF-A0A2D6R2U5-F1
#
_cell.length_a   1.000
_cell.length_b   1.000
_cell.length_c   1.000
_cell.angle_alpha   90.00
_cell.angle_beta   90.00
_cell.angle_gamma   90.00
#
_symmetry.space_group_name_H-M   'P 1'
#
loop_
_entity.id
_entity.type
_entity.pdbx_description
1 polymer ?
#
loop_
_entity_poly.entity_id
_entity_poly.type
_entity_poly.pdbx_seq_one_letter_code
_entity_poly.pdbx_strand_id
1 'polypeptide(L)' 'MAYAERLTRAPWEIRRGDLDDLRGAGLADDQISDAAQVIAYFNYINRIADGLGVDLEDSMPPDPREAG' A
#
# COMPACT_ATOMS: atom_id res chain seq x y z
N MET A 1 11.04 0.62 -2.70
CA MET A 1 9.97 1.34 -3.43
C MET A 1 9.24 0.44 -4.45
N ALA A 2 9.94 -0.27 -5.34
CA ALA A 2 9.28 -1.08 -6.39
C ALA A 2 8.29 -2.15 -5.89
N TYR A 3 8.61 -2.87 -4.81
CA TYR A 3 7.70 -3.89 -4.26
C TYR A 3 6.37 -3.31 -3.75
N ALA A 4 6.42 -2.20 -3.01
CA ALA A 4 5.22 -1.58 -2.46
C ALA A 4 4.29 -1.05 -3.56
N GLU A 5 4.86 -0.39 -4.58
CA GLU A 5 4.08 0.06 -5.73
C GLU A 5 3.45 -1.12 -6.48
N ARG A 6 4.22 -2.17 -6.75
CA ARG A 6 3.74 -3.34 -7.49
C ARG A 6 2.67 -4.11 -6.70
N LEU A 7 2.85 -4.28 -5.39
CA LEU A 7 1.85 -4.90 -4.52
C LEU A 7 0.54 -4.08 -4.47
N THR A 8 0.62 -2.76 -4.59
CA THR A 8 -0.56 -1.88 -4.63
C THR A 8 -1.30 -1.88 -5.96
N ARG A 9 -0.56 -1.86 -7.08
CA ARG A 9 -1.12 -1.67 -8.43
C ARG A 9 -1.37 -2.96 -9.19
N ALA A 10 -0.51 -3.95 -9.00
CA ALA A 10 -0.52 -5.22 -9.74
C ALA A 10 -0.05 -6.40 -8.86
N PRO A 11 -0.73 -6.69 -7.73
CA PRO A 11 -0.32 -7.77 -6.83
C PRO A 11 -0.25 -9.15 -7.53
N TRP A 12 -1.02 -9.36 -8.59
CA TRP A 12 -0.98 -10.58 -9.42
C TRP A 12 0.31 -10.75 -10.23
N GLU A 13 1.16 -9.73 -10.31
CA GLU A 13 2.46 -9.78 -10.99
C GLU A 13 3.61 -10.14 -10.04
N ILE A 14 3.41 -10.10 -8.72
CA ILE A 14 4.46 -10.47 -7.76
C ILE A 14 4.88 -11.93 -7.98
N ARG A 15 6.19 -12.15 -8.05
CA ARG A 15 6.83 -13.46 -8.19
C ARG A 15 7.82 -13.67 -7.05
N ARG A 16 8.34 -14.90 -6.95
CA ARG A 16 9.38 -15.25 -5.97
C ARG A 16 10.62 -14.36 -6.08
N GLY A 17 11.01 -14.01 -7.30
CA GLY A 17 12.15 -13.13 -7.56
C GLY A 17 12.01 -11.75 -6.90
N ASP A 18 10.81 -11.17 -6.86
CA ASP A 18 10.59 -9.90 -6.15
C ASP A 18 10.88 -10.02 -4.64
N LEU A 19 10.61 -11.18 -4.03
CA LEU A 19 10.93 -11.44 -2.63
C LEU A 19 12.42 -11.69 -2.43
N ASP A 20 13.06 -12.36 -3.38
CA ASP A 20 14.51 -12.62 -3.35
C ASP A 20 15.30 -11.31 -3.49
N ASP A 21 14.82 -10.35 -4.28
CA ASP A 21 15.39 -9.00 -4.36
C ASP A 21 15.32 -8.26 -3.02
N LEU A 22 14.21 -8.40 -2.28
CA LEU A 22 14.07 -7.82 -0.93
C LEU A 22 15.03 -8.48 0.07
N ARG A 23 15.18 -9.81 0.00
CA ARG A 23 16.18 -10.54 0.81
C ARG A 23 17.60 -10.10 0.45
N GLY A 24 17.90 -9.92 -0.84
CA GLY A 24 19.17 -9.41 -1.34
C GLY A 24 19.47 -7.98 -0.84
N ALA A 25 18.43 -7.19 -0.58
CA ALA A 25 18.52 -5.89 0.07
C ALA A 25 18.67 -5.96 1.61
N GLY A 26 18.73 -7.15 2.20
CA GLY A 26 18.98 -7.38 3.62
C GLY A 26 17.74 -7.50 4.49
N LEU A 27 16.53 -7.58 3.91
CA LEU A 27 15.31 -7.80 4.69
C LEU A 27 15.17 -9.29 5.06
N ALA A 28 14.83 -9.54 6.32
CA ALA A 28 14.41 -10.86 6.79
C ALA A 28 12.94 -11.15 6.40
N ASP A 29 12.55 -12.42 6.41
CA ASP A 29 11.23 -12.88 5.97
C ASP A 29 10.09 -12.28 6.81
N ASP A 30 10.31 -12.09 8.12
CA ASP A 30 9.38 -11.40 9.02
C ASP A 30 9.20 -9.92 8.63
N GLN A 31 10.29 -9.22 8.32
CA GLN A 31 10.24 -7.83 7.86
C GLN A 31 9.52 -7.68 6.51
N ILE A 32 9.69 -8.65 5.60
CA ILE A 32 8.97 -8.69 4.32
C ILE A 32 7.47 -8.92 4.57
N SER A 33 7.13 -9.81 5.49
CA SER A 33 5.75 -10.06 5.91
C SER A 33 5.10 -8.82 6.52
N ASP A 34 5.81 -8.12 7.42
CA ASP A 34 5.33 -6.88 8.03
C ASP A 34 5.10 -5.79 6.98
N ALA A 35 6.04 -5.62 6.05
CA ALA A 35 5.89 -4.68 4.95
C ALA A 35 4.64 -5.00 4.11
N ALA A 36 4.45 -6.27 3.72
CA ALA A 36 3.30 -6.69 2.94
C ALA A 36 1.97 -6.42 3.66
N GLN A 37 1.90 -6.68 4.97
CA GLN A 37 0.72 -6.41 5.79
C GLN A 37 0.40 -4.92 5.89
N VAL A 38 1.40 -4.07 6.14
CA VAL A 38 1.21 -2.62 6.21
C VAL A 38 0.72 -2.08 4.85
N ILE A 39 1.37 -2.47 3.75
CA ILE A 39 0.97 -2.07 2.40
C ILE A 39 -0.48 -2.51 2.11
N ALA A 40 -0.82 -3.77 2.42
CA ALA A 40 -2.16 -4.31 2.21
C ALA A 40 -3.22 -3.60 3.06
N TYR A 41 -2.90 -3.25 4.31
CA TYR A 41 -3.81 -2.54 5.20
C TYR A 41 -4.15 -1.14 4.67
N PHE A 42 -3.14 -0.36 4.25
CA PHE A 42 -3.40 0.94 3.62
C PHE A 42 -4.15 0.80 2.30
N ASN A 43 -3.84 -0.23 1.51
CA ASN A 43 -4.58 -0.53 0.30
C ASN A 43 -6.07 -0.79 0.57
N TYR A 44 -6.39 -1.51 1.64
CA TYR A 44 -7.78 -1.74 2.06
C TYR A 44 -8.44 -0.44 2.53
N ILE A 45 -7.84 0.28 3.48
CA ILE A 45 -8.43 1.50 4.05
C ILE A 45 -8.63 2.58 2.98
N ASN A 46 -7.64 2.81 2.13
CA ASN A 46 -7.77 3.81 1.06
C ASN A 46 -8.95 3.46 0.14
N ARG A 47 -9.14 2.19 -0.20
CA ARG A 47 -10.30 1.77 -1.04
C ARG A 47 -11.64 1.98 -0.34
N ILE A 48 -11.71 1.76 0.98
CA ILE A 48 -12.93 2.02 1.75
C ILE A 48 -13.19 3.53 1.85
N ALA A 49 -12.18 4.31 2.25
CA ALA A 49 -12.30 5.75 2.40
C ALA A 49 -12.63 6.43 1.07
N ASP A 50 -11.86 6.12 0.02
CA ASP A 50 -12.05 6.72 -1.29
C ASP A 50 -13.32 6.22 -1.96
N GLY A 51 -13.60 4.92 -1.87
CA GLY A 51 -14.72 4.28 -2.57
C GLY A 51 -16.10 4.59 -1.95
N LEU A 52 -16.14 4.92 -0.66
CA LEU A 52 -17.38 5.32 0.02
C LEU A 52 -17.50 6.84 0.22
N GLY A 53 -16.47 7.61 -0.13
CA GLY A 53 -16.45 9.06 0.11
C GLY A 53 -16.44 9.40 1.60
N VAL A 54 -15.63 8.70 2.39
CA VAL A 54 -15.48 9.00 3.82
C VAL A 54 -14.81 10.37 3.97
N ASP A 55 -15.41 11.23 4.79
CA ASP A 55 -14.88 12.56 5.09
C ASP A 55 -13.49 12.46 5.71
N LEU A 56 -12.62 13.39 5.31
CA LEU A 56 -11.34 13.59 5.97
C LEU A 56 -11.55 14.16 7.37
N GLU A 57 -10.64 13.86 8.31
CA GLU A 57 -10.67 14.50 9.63
C GLU A 57 -10.48 16.01 9.49
N ASP A 58 -11.11 16.80 10.38
CA ASP A 58 -11.04 18.27 10.38
C ASP A 58 -9.60 18.84 10.40
N SER A 59 -8.63 18.04 10.86
CA SER A 59 -7.21 18.41 10.91
C SER A 59 -6.49 18.26 9.56
N MET A 60 -7.08 17.55 8.60
CA MET A 60 -6.52 17.30 7.28
C MET A 60 -6.90 18.41 6.29
N PRO A 61 -6.11 18.60 5.22
CA PRO A 61 -6.50 19.49 4.12
C PRO A 61 -7.86 19.08 3.53
N PRO A 62 -8.63 20.04 2.96
CA PRO A 62 -9.91 19.75 2.32
C PRO A 62 -9.77 18.68 1.24
N ASP A 63 -10.78 17.82 1.10
CA ASP A 63 -10.79 16.77 0.09
C ASP A 63 -10.77 17.39 -1.32
N PRO A 64 -9.75 17.10 -2.15
CA PRO A 64 -9.67 17.65 -3.49
C PRO A 64 -10.85 17.24 -4.40
N ARG A 65 -11.59 16.18 -4.06
CA ARG A 65 -12.77 15.72 -4.80
C ARG A 65 -14.00 16.61 -4.58
N GLU A 66 -14.06 17.30 -3.45
CA GLU A 66 -15.13 18.24 -3.09
C GLU A 66 -14.92 19.63 -3.74
N ALA A 67 -13.75 19.88 -4.31
CA ALA A 67 -13.37 21.21 -4.80
C ALA A 67 -14.04 21.62 -6.13
N GLY A 68 -14.64 20.68 -6.87
CA GLY A 68 -15.34 20.95 -8.14
C GLY A 68 -14.42 21.20 -9.34
#